data_AF-D2CKU5-F1
#
_entry.id   AF-D2CKU5-F1
#
_cell.length_a   1.000
_cell.length_b   1.000
_cell.length_c   1.000
_cell.angle_alpha   90.00
_cell.angle_beta   90.00
_cell.angle_gamma   90.00
#
_symmetry.space_group_name_H-M   'P 1'
#
loop_
_entity.id
_entity.type
_entity.pdbx_description
1 polymer ?
#
loop_
_entity_poly.entity_id
_entity_poly.type
_entity_poly.pdbx_seq_one_letter_code
_entity_poly.pdbx_strand_id
1 'polypeptide(L)'
;AISTLRKMLKDSTKSPEFVKTVPKRGYQLICTVERLSPLSSDSSSIEVEEPASDNNDASTNEVETIVEPSLATTSDAIVEPEAPVVPEKAPVASAVNPWIPRVILFLALLLPICVLLFTNPAESQFRQIGEYQNVPVMTPVNHPQINIWLPSIEQCIERYVKHHAEYSLLVEVIATG
;
A
#
# COMPACT_ATOMS: atom_id res chain seq x y z
N ALA A 1 -16.20 15.90 8.75
CA ALA A 1 -16.50 15.80 7.31
C ALA A 1 -17.20 17.05 6.76
N ILE A 2 -18.45 17.37 7.15
CA ILE A 2 -19.20 18.52 6.60
C ILE A 2 -18.55 19.89 6.88
N SER A 3 -17.93 20.09 8.05
CA SER A 3 -17.20 21.32 8.38
C SER A 3 -16.04 21.58 7.41
N THR A 4 -15.33 20.54 6.99
CA THR A 4 -14.25 20.61 6.00
C THR A 4 -14.80 21.00 4.63
N LEU A 5 -15.88 20.36 4.19
CA LEU A 5 -16.54 20.64 2.92
C LEU A 5 -17.01 22.11 2.85
N ARG A 6 -17.68 22.61 3.91
CA ARG A 6 -18.07 24.02 4.00
C ARG A 6 -16.87 24.97 3.92
N LYS A 7 -15.75 24.62 4.55
CA LYS A 7 -14.52 25.43 4.49
C LYS A 7 -13.92 25.46 3.08
N MET A 8 -13.92 24.33 2.37
CA MET A 8 -13.38 24.23 1.00
C MET A 8 -14.25 24.99 -0.01
N LEU A 9 -15.58 24.88 0.11
CA LEU A 9 -16.53 25.60 -0.75
C LEU A 9 -16.78 27.05 -0.32
N LYS A 10 -16.18 27.49 0.80
CA LYS A 10 -16.42 28.80 1.43
C LYS A 10 -17.92 29.06 1.71
N ASP A 11 -18.65 28.00 2.04
CA ASP A 11 -20.09 28.01 2.28
C ASP A 11 -20.41 28.59 3.67
N SER A 12 -21.29 29.59 3.72
CA SER A 12 -21.67 30.31 4.94
C SER A 12 -22.78 29.58 5.69
N THR A 13 -22.67 29.48 7.02
CA THR A 13 -23.73 28.87 7.85
C THR A 13 -24.98 29.74 8.02
N LYS A 14 -24.87 31.04 7.72
CA LYS A 14 -25.97 32.00 7.83
C LYS A 14 -26.76 32.13 6.52
N SER A 15 -26.08 31.89 5.39
CA SER A 15 -26.62 32.00 4.04
C SER A 15 -26.09 30.82 3.21
N PRO A 16 -26.60 29.60 3.45
CA PRO A 16 -26.04 28.40 2.86
C PRO A 16 -26.40 28.31 1.37
N GLU A 17 -25.40 28.05 0.55
CA GLU A 17 -25.53 27.83 -0.90
C GLU A 17 -25.40 26.34 -1.23
N PHE A 18 -24.63 25.58 -0.45
CA PHE A 18 -24.33 24.17 -0.73
C PHE A 18 -24.87 23.22 0.35
N VAL A 19 -24.77 23.57 1.64
CA VAL A 19 -25.18 22.69 2.74
C VAL A 19 -26.12 23.39 3.72
N LYS A 20 -27.35 22.89 3.87
CA LYS A 20 -28.32 23.36 4.86
C LYS A 20 -28.31 22.49 6.12
N THR A 21 -28.32 23.14 7.28
CA THR A 21 -28.51 22.48 8.59
C THR A 21 -29.98 22.52 8.98
N VAL A 22 -30.54 21.36 9.33
CA VAL A 22 -31.93 21.22 9.77
C VAL A 22 -31.95 20.68 11.20
N PRO A 23 -32.59 21.36 12.15
CA PRO A 23 -32.68 20.91 13.54
C PRO A 23 -33.24 19.49 13.63
N LYS A 24 -32.62 18.65 14.48
CA LYS A 24 -32.97 17.22 14.69
C LYS A 24 -32.86 16.30 13.46
N ARG A 25 -32.58 16.83 12.27
CA ARG A 25 -32.45 16.09 11.01
C ARG A 25 -31.01 16.02 10.49
N GLY A 26 -30.16 16.98 10.85
CA GLY A 26 -28.76 17.01 10.48
C GLY A 26 -28.47 17.90 9.28
N TYR A 27 -27.71 17.40 8.31
CA TYR A 27 -27.23 18.15 7.16
C TYR A 27 -27.91 17.68 5.88
N GLN A 28 -28.23 18.64 5.00
CA GLN A 28 -28.80 18.38 3.68
C GLN A 28 -27.99 19.14 2.62
N LEU A 29 -27.59 18.45 1.55
CA LEU A 29 -27.02 19.09 0.37
C LEU A 29 -28.14 19.76 -0.42
N ILE A 30 -27.95 21.03 -0.74
CA ILE A 30 -28.91 21.86 -1.49
C ILE A 30 -28.39 22.24 -2.88
N CYS A 31 -27.21 21.73 -3.25
CA CYS A 31 -26.63 21.86 -4.59
C CYS A 31 -26.84 20.56 -5.40
N THR A 32 -26.71 20.68 -6.72
CA THR A 32 -26.65 19.52 -7.61
C THR A 32 -25.31 18.82 -7.43
N VAL A 33 -25.34 17.49 -7.38
CA VAL A 33 -24.13 16.66 -7.32
C VAL A 33 -24.15 15.68 -8.47
N GLU A 34 -23.07 15.69 -9.24
CA GLU A 34 -22.85 14.74 -10.32
C GLU A 34 -21.91 13.64 -9.84
N ARG A 35 -22.28 12.38 -10.13
CA ARG A 35 -21.43 11.24 -9.80
C ARG A 35 -20.51 10.99 -10.98
N LEU A 36 -19.23 11.25 -10.79
CA LEU A 36 -18.23 10.83 -11.75
C LEU A 36 -18.04 9.31 -11.60
N SER A 37 -18.55 8.55 -12.57
CA SER A 37 -18.18 7.15 -12.73
C SER A 37 -16.68 7.10 -13.03
N PRO A 38 -15.89 6.25 -12.35
CA PRO A 38 -14.43 6.21 -12.55
C PRO A 38 -14.02 5.83 -13.99
N LEU A 39 -14.95 5.40 -14.86
CA LEU A 39 -14.72 5.13 -16.27
C LEU A 39 -15.87 5.69 -17.16
N SER A 40 -16.12 7.00 -17.19
CA SER A 40 -16.85 7.62 -18.31
C SER A 40 -16.59 9.13 -18.35
N SER A 41 -15.85 9.60 -19.35
CA SER A 41 -15.77 11.03 -19.66
C SER A 41 -16.73 11.37 -20.80
N ASP A 42 -17.69 12.26 -20.49
CA ASP A 42 -18.56 13.09 -21.33
C ASP A 42 -19.53 12.47 -22.36
N SER A 43 -20.83 12.58 -22.04
CA SER A 43 -21.76 13.41 -22.83
C SER A 43 -23.06 13.68 -22.05
N SER A 44 -23.45 14.94 -22.00
CA SER A 44 -24.59 15.52 -21.30
C SER A 44 -25.97 15.22 -21.91
N SER A 45 -26.94 14.80 -21.07
CA SER A 45 -28.33 15.36 -20.97
C SER A 45 -29.30 14.46 -20.16
N ILE A 46 -29.66 14.96 -18.97
CA ILE A 46 -30.94 14.90 -18.19
C ILE A 46 -32.02 13.86 -18.58
N GLU A 47 -32.47 13.02 -17.62
CA GLU A 47 -33.84 12.98 -17.02
C GLU A 47 -33.99 11.86 -15.95
N VAL A 48 -35.08 11.91 -15.19
CA VAL A 48 -35.31 11.51 -13.77
C VAL A 48 -35.73 10.04 -13.55
N GLU A 49 -35.39 9.42 -12.40
CA GLU A 49 -36.29 8.72 -11.44
C GLU A 49 -35.55 7.79 -10.43
N GLU A 50 -35.92 7.93 -9.15
CA GLU A 50 -35.61 7.08 -7.97
C GLU A 50 -36.66 5.93 -7.87
N PRO A 51 -36.67 4.99 -6.88
CA PRO A 51 -35.69 4.64 -5.84
C PRO A 51 -35.50 3.12 -5.53
N ALA A 52 -34.56 2.83 -4.61
CA ALA A 52 -34.72 1.98 -3.41
C ALA A 52 -33.87 0.68 -3.23
N SER A 53 -33.42 0.56 -1.96
CA SER A 53 -33.17 -0.63 -1.12
C SER A 53 -31.73 -1.11 -0.81
N ASP A 54 -31.28 -0.65 0.37
CA ASP A 54 -30.95 -1.41 1.60
C ASP A 54 -29.83 -2.47 1.66
N ASN A 55 -28.95 -2.24 2.67
CA ASN A 55 -28.41 -3.15 3.70
C ASN A 55 -27.57 -4.39 3.24
N ASN A 56 -26.54 -4.88 3.93
CA ASN A 56 -26.25 -4.92 5.35
C ASN A 56 -24.78 -5.31 5.60
N ASP A 57 -24.31 -4.97 6.79
CA ASP A 57 -23.05 -5.33 7.47
C ASP A 57 -23.00 -6.83 7.87
N ALA A 58 -21.79 -7.40 8.04
CA ALA A 58 -21.43 -8.40 9.07
C ALA A 58 -20.14 -9.20 8.75
N SER A 59 -19.13 -9.11 9.62
CA SER A 59 -18.36 -10.29 10.06
C SER A 59 -17.55 -10.01 11.32
N THR A 60 -18.10 -10.45 12.45
CA THR A 60 -17.39 -10.84 13.67
C THR A 60 -17.11 -12.34 13.59
N ASN A 61 -15.92 -12.80 14.00
CA ASN A 61 -15.77 -13.83 15.04
C ASN A 61 -14.30 -14.18 15.30
N GLU A 62 -14.03 -14.30 16.59
CA GLU A 62 -12.78 -14.59 17.27
C GLU A 62 -12.67 -16.10 17.58
N VAL A 63 -11.67 -16.48 18.40
CA VAL A 63 -11.49 -17.75 19.14
C VAL A 63 -10.60 -18.77 18.37
N GLU A 64 -9.52 -19.36 18.91
CA GLU A 64 -9.43 -20.10 20.18
C GLU A 64 -7.98 -20.38 20.66
N THR A 65 -7.87 -20.53 21.98
CA THR A 65 -6.69 -20.80 22.84
C THR A 65 -6.48 -22.31 23.03
N ILE A 66 -5.23 -22.78 23.25
CA ILE A 66 -4.94 -24.18 23.65
C ILE A 66 -4.06 -24.19 24.92
N VAL A 67 -4.43 -25.08 25.87
CA VAL A 67 -3.93 -25.24 27.25
C VAL A 67 -3.14 -26.56 27.41
N GLU A 68 -1.92 -26.46 27.98
CA GLU A 68 -1.20 -27.23 29.05
C GLU A 68 -1.47 -28.74 29.40
N PRO A 69 -0.72 -29.41 30.34
CA PRO A 69 0.26 -30.49 30.08
C PRO A 69 -0.03 -31.83 30.83
N SER A 70 0.85 -32.84 30.78
CA SER A 70 0.72 -34.06 31.62
C SER A 70 2.03 -34.78 32.03
N LEU A 71 2.30 -34.69 33.34
CA LEU A 71 2.67 -35.66 34.40
C LEU A 71 3.53 -36.96 34.16
N ALA A 72 4.62 -37.02 34.94
CA ALA A 72 5.25 -38.08 35.79
C ALA A 72 5.26 -39.59 35.46
N THR A 73 6.38 -40.25 35.83
CA THR A 73 6.41 -41.58 36.47
C THR A 73 7.67 -41.77 37.33
N THR A 74 7.43 -42.33 38.52
CA THR A 74 8.28 -42.59 39.68
C THR A 74 9.06 -43.92 39.59
N SER A 75 10.26 -44.01 40.18
CA SER A 75 10.66 -45.23 40.92
C SER A 75 11.78 -44.94 41.92
N ASP A 76 11.67 -45.60 43.06
CA ASP A 76 12.30 -45.37 44.35
C ASP A 76 13.35 -46.48 44.59
N ALA A 77 14.53 -46.15 45.14
CA ALA A 77 15.42 -47.13 45.80
C ALA A 77 16.49 -46.44 46.66
N ILE A 78 16.53 -46.88 47.91
CA ILE A 78 17.23 -46.39 49.10
C ILE A 78 18.70 -46.87 49.14
N VAL A 79 19.57 -46.10 49.81
CA VAL A 79 20.68 -46.51 50.73
C VAL A 79 22.02 -45.77 50.47
N GLU A 80 22.36 -44.88 51.41
CA GLU A 80 23.66 -44.26 51.76
C GLU A 80 24.67 -45.33 52.24
N PRO A 81 26.01 -45.28 52.04
CA PRO A 81 26.85 -44.19 52.56
C PRO A 81 28.20 -43.89 51.85
N GLU A 82 28.88 -42.90 52.43
CA GLU A 82 30.29 -42.51 52.28
C GLU A 82 30.72 -41.68 51.07
N ALA A 83 30.88 -40.38 51.34
CA ALA A 83 31.78 -39.52 50.59
C ALA A 83 33.23 -39.99 50.76
N PRO A 84 34.02 -39.90 49.67
CA PRO A 84 35.23 -39.10 49.79
C PRO A 84 35.34 -38.10 48.64
N VAL A 85 35.42 -36.83 49.05
CA VAL A 85 36.01 -35.67 48.38
C VAL A 85 36.57 -35.93 46.98
N VAL A 86 35.80 -35.61 45.94
CA VAL A 86 36.31 -35.46 44.57
C VAL A 86 36.44 -33.96 44.29
N PRO A 87 37.63 -33.45 43.91
CA PRO A 87 37.77 -32.04 43.54
C PRO A 87 36.89 -31.74 42.32
N GLU A 88 36.08 -30.70 42.47
CA GLU A 88 35.25 -30.07 41.45
C GLU A 88 36.08 -29.86 40.17
N LYS A 89 35.78 -30.64 39.13
CA LYS A 89 36.39 -30.47 37.82
C LYS A 89 35.79 -29.21 37.21
N ALA A 90 36.56 -28.13 37.25
CA ALA A 90 36.22 -26.85 36.63
C ALA A 90 35.67 -27.05 35.21
N PRO A 91 34.70 -26.23 34.76
CA PRO A 91 34.18 -26.34 33.41
C PRO A 91 35.32 -26.04 32.43
N VAL A 92 35.63 -27.02 31.59
CA VAL A 92 36.50 -26.82 30.43
C VAL A 92 35.81 -25.81 29.53
N ALA A 93 36.23 -24.54 29.64
CA ALA A 93 35.92 -23.53 28.66
C ALA A 93 36.41 -24.05 27.30
N SER A 94 35.49 -24.39 26.42
CA SER A 94 35.83 -24.80 25.07
C SER A 94 36.58 -23.66 24.42
N ALA A 95 37.83 -23.92 24.02
CA ALA A 95 38.69 -22.95 23.36
C ALA A 95 38.13 -22.67 21.96
N VAL A 96 37.16 -21.77 21.87
CA VAL A 96 36.67 -21.25 20.59
C VAL A 96 37.80 -20.40 20.00
N ASN A 97 38.21 -20.72 18.77
CA ASN A 97 39.27 -19.99 18.07
C ASN A 97 38.93 -18.48 18.05
N PRO A 98 39.79 -17.59 18.61
CA PRO A 98 39.52 -16.16 18.72
C PRO A 98 39.33 -15.44 17.38
N TRP A 99 39.63 -16.10 16.26
CA TRP A 99 39.34 -15.60 14.92
C TRP A 99 37.87 -15.70 14.49
N ILE A 100 37.13 -16.68 15.00
CA ILE A 100 35.72 -16.91 14.64
C ILE A 100 34.86 -15.67 14.92
N PRO A 101 34.86 -15.05 16.12
CA PRO A 101 34.05 -13.86 16.38
C PRO A 101 34.46 -12.66 15.52
N ARG A 102 35.74 -12.55 15.14
CA ARG A 102 36.23 -11.47 14.26
C ARG A 102 35.73 -11.64 12.82
N VAL A 103 35.73 -12.86 12.31
CA VAL A 103 35.17 -13.18 10.99
C VAL A 103 33.66 -12.97 10.97
N ILE A 104 32.96 -13.37 12.03
CA ILE A 104 31.51 -13.14 12.15
C ILE A 104 31.20 -11.64 12.17
N LEU A 105 31.94 -10.84 12.95
CA LEU A 105 31.77 -9.39 13.00
C LEU A 105 32.05 -8.74 11.63
N PHE A 106 33.13 -9.17 10.96
CA PHE A 106 33.49 -8.68 9.64
C PHE A 106 32.42 -9.04 8.62
N LEU A 107 31.91 -10.26 8.62
CA LEU A 107 30.84 -10.71 7.73
C LEU A 107 29.53 -9.98 8.01
N ALA A 108 29.21 -9.70 9.28
CA ALA A 108 28.05 -8.93 9.68
C ALA A 108 28.11 -7.47 9.19
N LEU A 109 29.30 -6.87 9.11
CA LEU A 109 29.52 -5.54 8.53
C LEU A 109 29.57 -5.58 7.00
N LEU A 110 30.16 -6.63 6.43
CA LEU A 110 30.33 -6.78 4.98
C LEU A 110 28.99 -7.06 4.29
N LEU A 111 28.12 -7.87 4.90
CA LEU A 111 26.83 -8.25 4.33
C LEU A 111 25.96 -7.06 3.92
N PRO A 112 25.69 -6.04 4.77
CA PRO A 112 24.91 -4.87 4.35
C PRO A 112 25.61 -4.06 3.26
N ILE A 113 26.95 -3.98 3.27
CA ILE A 113 27.72 -3.29 2.22
C ILE A 113 27.58 -4.05 0.89
N CYS A 114 27.68 -5.38 0.91
CA CYS A 114 27.45 -6.22 -0.25
C CYS A 114 26.02 -6.07 -0.78
N VAL A 115 25.01 -6.04 0.11
CA VAL A 115 23.63 -5.80 -0.31
C VAL A 115 23.53 -4.44 -1.01
N LEU A 116 24.06 -3.36 -0.43
CA LEU A 116 24.03 -2.03 -1.05
C LEU A 116 24.76 -1.95 -2.41
N LEU A 117 25.84 -2.71 -2.58
CA LEU A 117 26.62 -2.72 -3.83
C LEU A 117 26.03 -3.65 -4.90
N PHE A 118 25.34 -4.73 -4.51
CA PHE A 118 24.84 -5.75 -5.44
C PHE A 118 23.34 -5.65 -5.70
N THR A 119 22.57 -4.96 -4.87
CA THR A 119 21.17 -4.66 -5.18
C THR A 119 21.13 -3.48 -6.14
N ASN A 120 21.01 -3.78 -7.44
CA ASN A 120 20.48 -2.79 -8.36
C ASN A 120 18.99 -2.64 -8.07
N PRO A 121 18.46 -1.42 -7.88
CA PRO A 121 17.02 -1.23 -7.86
C PRO A 121 16.44 -1.76 -9.16
N ALA A 122 15.26 -2.36 -9.11
CA ALA A 122 14.58 -2.82 -10.32
C ALA A 122 14.28 -1.59 -11.20
N GLU A 123 15.05 -1.41 -12.27
CA GLU A 123 14.82 -0.38 -13.27
C GLU A 123 13.46 -0.65 -13.93
N SER A 124 12.56 0.34 -13.88
CA SER A 124 11.28 0.25 -14.57
C SER A 124 11.52 0.34 -16.07
N GLN A 125 11.56 -0.82 -16.73
CA GLN A 125 11.69 -0.87 -18.18
C GLN A 125 10.36 -0.49 -18.84
N PHE A 126 10.44 0.42 -19.82
CA PHE A 126 9.30 0.84 -20.63
C PHE A 126 9.54 0.46 -22.09
N ARG A 127 8.48 0.04 -22.78
CA ARG A 127 8.44 -0.16 -24.23
C ARG A 127 7.67 0.99 -24.87
N GLN A 128 8.17 1.52 -25.99
CA GLN A 128 7.46 2.52 -26.78
C GLN A 128 6.37 1.85 -27.61
N ILE A 129 5.14 2.37 -27.52
CA ILE A 129 3.99 1.85 -28.28
C ILE A 129 3.58 2.77 -29.42
N GLY A 130 4.01 4.03 -29.40
CA GLY A 130 3.72 5.01 -30.45
C GLY A 130 4.44 6.34 -30.21
N GLU A 131 4.31 7.25 -31.16
CA GLU A 131 4.81 8.61 -31.07
C GLU A 131 3.79 9.55 -31.72
N TYR A 132 3.31 10.53 -30.96
CA TYR A 132 2.30 11.49 -31.42
C TYR A 132 2.79 12.90 -31.13
N GLN A 133 2.86 13.75 -32.16
CA GLN A 133 3.37 15.13 -32.04
C GLN A 133 4.76 15.22 -31.39
N ASN A 134 5.68 14.29 -31.73
CA ASN A 134 7.00 14.13 -31.12
C ASN A 134 6.98 13.81 -29.61
N VAL A 135 5.87 13.29 -29.10
CA VAL A 135 5.73 12.79 -27.72
C VAL A 135 5.70 11.26 -27.77
N PRO A 136 6.75 10.57 -27.27
CA PRO A 136 6.77 9.13 -27.18
C PRO A 136 5.76 8.64 -26.13
N VAL A 137 4.93 7.68 -26.53
CA VAL A 137 4.01 6.99 -25.63
C VAL A 137 4.65 5.67 -25.24
N MET A 138 4.81 5.49 -23.94
CA MET A 138 5.55 4.41 -23.30
C MET A 138 4.63 3.62 -22.38
N THR A 139 4.92 2.33 -22.23
CA THR A 139 4.18 1.43 -21.34
C THR A 139 5.16 0.46 -20.68
N PRO A 140 4.99 0.04 -19.41
CA PRO A 140 5.86 -0.96 -18.79
C PRO A 140 5.93 -2.25 -19.61
N VAL A 141 7.10 -2.90 -19.67
CA VAL A 141 7.28 -4.10 -20.51
C VAL A 141 6.31 -5.23 -20.14
N ASN A 142 5.96 -5.37 -18.85
CA ASN A 142 5.04 -6.39 -18.36
C ASN A 142 3.54 -6.00 -18.43
N HIS A 143 3.20 -4.85 -18.99
CA HIS A 143 1.81 -4.42 -19.12
C HIS A 143 1.11 -5.15 -20.28
N PRO A 144 -0.17 -5.56 -20.17
CA PRO A 144 -0.98 -6.00 -21.31
C PRO A 144 -1.00 -4.98 -22.46
N GLN A 145 -1.38 -5.41 -23.67
CA GLN A 145 -1.48 -4.51 -24.81
C GLN A 145 -2.67 -3.54 -24.63
N ILE A 146 -2.41 -2.24 -24.79
CA ILE A 146 -3.40 -1.17 -24.64
C ILE A 146 -3.78 -0.54 -25.98
N ASN A 147 -3.62 -1.28 -27.09
CA ASN A 147 -3.85 -0.78 -28.46
C ASN A 147 -5.24 -0.17 -28.67
N ILE A 148 -6.25 -0.68 -27.95
CA ILE A 148 -7.63 -0.20 -27.99
C ILE A 148 -7.74 1.25 -27.51
N TRP A 149 -6.86 1.68 -26.61
CA TRP A 149 -6.85 3.02 -26.02
C TRP A 149 -5.98 4.03 -26.76
N LEU A 150 -5.14 3.58 -27.71
CA LEU A 150 -4.28 4.45 -28.52
C LEU A 150 -5.01 5.67 -29.13
N PRO A 151 -6.18 5.54 -29.78
CA PRO A 151 -6.87 6.71 -30.33
C PRO A 151 -7.32 7.71 -29.25
N SER A 152 -7.69 7.22 -28.06
CA SER A 152 -8.04 8.08 -26.93
C SER A 152 -6.81 8.77 -26.35
N ILE A 153 -5.68 8.07 -26.28
CA ILE A 153 -4.39 8.62 -25.84
C ILE A 153 -3.94 9.70 -26.80
N GLU A 154 -4.01 9.46 -28.11
CA GLU A 154 -3.70 10.45 -29.15
C GLU A 154 -4.53 11.71 -28.95
N GLN A 155 -5.85 11.60 -28.87
CA GLN A 155 -6.74 12.75 -28.67
C GLN A 155 -6.45 13.49 -27.36
N CYS A 156 -6.04 12.78 -26.31
CA CYS A 156 -5.64 13.38 -25.04
C CYS A 156 -4.36 14.22 -25.19
N ILE A 157 -3.35 13.67 -25.86
CA ILE A 157 -2.09 14.35 -26.14
C ILE A 157 -2.34 15.60 -26.98
N GLU A 158 -3.13 15.49 -28.05
CA GLU A 158 -3.46 16.63 -28.92
C GLU A 158 -4.11 17.78 -28.15
N ARG A 159 -5.10 17.46 -27.30
CA ARG A 159 -5.77 18.47 -26.46
C ARG A 159 -4.79 19.07 -25.46
N TYR A 160 -3.96 18.27 -24.80
CA TYR A 160 -3.01 18.78 -23.83
C TYR A 160 -2.02 19.75 -24.48
N VAL A 161 -1.38 19.35 -25.57
CA VAL A 161 -0.39 20.17 -26.29
C VAL A 161 -1.01 21.49 -26.73
N LYS A 162 -2.23 21.46 -27.25
CA LYS A 162 -2.97 22.67 -27.66
C LYS A 162 -3.20 23.65 -26.51
N HIS A 163 -3.41 23.17 -25.29
CA HIS A 163 -3.72 24.01 -24.13
C HIS A 163 -2.49 24.39 -23.28
N HIS A 164 -1.36 23.68 -23.41
CA HIS A 164 -0.18 23.85 -22.56
C HIS A 164 1.11 24.19 -23.33
N ALA A 165 1.01 24.50 -24.63
CA ALA A 165 2.15 24.78 -25.52
C ALA A 165 3.14 25.84 -25.01
N GLU A 166 2.69 26.83 -24.24
CA GLU A 166 3.52 27.96 -23.83
C GLU A 166 4.29 27.75 -22.51
N TYR A 167 3.86 26.81 -21.66
CA TYR A 167 4.39 26.68 -20.30
C TYR A 167 4.84 25.26 -19.91
N SER A 168 4.40 24.22 -20.63
CA SER A 168 4.78 22.83 -20.31
C SER A 168 4.70 21.94 -21.56
N LEU A 169 5.84 21.67 -22.17
CA LEU A 169 5.96 20.69 -23.25
C LEU A 169 6.00 19.28 -22.66
N LEU A 170 5.23 18.35 -23.24
CA LEU A 170 5.37 16.95 -22.88
C LEU A 170 6.70 16.41 -23.40
N VAL A 171 7.42 15.73 -22.50
CA VAL A 171 8.63 14.98 -22.86
C VAL A 171 8.28 13.54 -23.21
N GLU A 172 7.43 12.91 -22.41
CA GLU A 172 6.97 11.53 -22.61
C GLU A 172 5.62 11.31 -21.93
N VAL A 173 4.88 10.30 -22.39
CA VAL A 173 3.62 9.86 -21.80
C VAL A 173 3.75 8.40 -21.39
N ILE A 174 3.55 8.12 -20.11
CA ILE A 174 3.46 6.74 -19.62
C ILE A 174 1.98 6.34 -19.57
N ALA A 175 1.58 5.42 -20.44
CA ALA A 175 0.23 4.89 -20.50
C ALA A 175 0.14 3.58 -19.70
N THR A 176 -0.71 3.58 -18.68
CA THR A 176 -1.00 2.43 -17.81
C THR A 176 -2.51 2.30 -17.54
N GLY A 177 -3.02 1.09 -17.34
CA GLY A 177 -4.43 0.83 -17.02
C GLY A 177 -4.69 -0.59 -16.53
#